data_AF-A0A4R3F986-F1
#
_entry.id   AF-A0A4R3F986-F1
#
_cell.length_a   1.000
_cell.length_b   1.000
_cell.length_c   1.000
_cell.angle_alpha   90.00
_cell.angle_beta   90.00
_cell.angle_gamma   90.00
#
_symmetry.space_group_name_H-M   'P 1'
#
loop_
_entity.id
_entity.type
_entity.pdbx_description
1 polymer ?
#
loop_
_entity_poly.entity_id
_entity_poly.type
_entity_poly.pdbx_seq_one_letter_code
_entity_poly.pdbx_strand_id
1 'polypeptide(L)'
;MTGNGPMHHTSGMSKSWDDIIVKLREKQGLEGREFQTALSGVAQVASLIAEGPLNSVLFGWTSMHDLCVQQTDTTPYSGPYLRISPLPSGSVEFRYVDTGIAKRQWTRVESAGRAARRFTAFVEQLRWDVSGL
;
A
#
# COMPACT_ATOMS: atom_id res chain seq x y z
N MET A 1 -9.19 44.07 6.65
CA MET A 1 -9.78 42.89 5.97
C MET A 1 -8.73 42.36 5.00
N THR A 2 -7.90 41.43 5.46
CA THR A 2 -6.84 40.81 4.66
C THR A 2 -7.23 39.36 4.45
N GLY A 3 -7.39 38.96 3.18
CA GLY A 3 -7.93 37.67 2.78
C GLY A 3 -6.97 36.53 3.09
N ASN A 4 -7.44 35.55 3.86
CA ASN A 4 -6.91 34.20 3.87
C ASN A 4 -7.66 33.41 2.79
N GLY A 5 -7.10 33.38 1.58
CA GLY A 5 -7.49 32.37 0.60
C GLY A 5 -6.91 31.02 1.03
N PRO A 6 -7.69 29.93 1.03
CA PRO A 6 -7.13 28.62 1.33
C PRO A 6 -6.08 28.28 0.26
N MET A 7 -4.88 27.94 0.71
CA MET A 7 -3.85 27.34 -0.14
C MET A 7 -4.46 26.11 -0.82
N HIS A 8 -4.48 26.10 -2.15
CA HIS A 8 -4.83 24.93 -2.93
C HIS A 8 -3.86 23.80 -2.56
N HIS A 9 -4.33 22.84 -1.76
CA HIS A 9 -3.73 21.53 -1.70
C HIS A 9 -3.72 20.97 -3.12
N THR A 10 -2.53 20.76 -3.66
CA THR A 10 -2.32 20.01 -4.89
C THR A 10 -2.99 18.65 -4.69
N SER A 11 -3.97 18.35 -5.54
CA SER A 11 -4.88 17.21 -5.39
C SER A 11 -4.13 15.88 -5.55
N GLY A 12 -3.51 15.40 -4.48
CA GLY A 12 -3.15 13.99 -4.35
C GLY A 12 -4.41 13.14 -4.37
N MET A 13 -4.49 12.18 -5.31
CA MET A 13 -5.63 11.28 -5.44
C MET A 13 -5.53 10.05 -4.51
N SER A 14 -4.72 10.16 -3.45
CA SER A 14 -4.59 9.11 -2.45
C SER A 14 -5.89 8.98 -1.64
N LYS A 15 -6.30 7.74 -1.38
CA LYS A 15 -7.47 7.48 -0.52
C LYS A 15 -7.03 7.55 0.94
N SER A 16 -7.94 7.91 1.84
CA SER A 16 -7.69 7.73 3.26
C SER A 16 -7.40 6.25 3.55
N TRP A 17 -6.53 5.97 4.52
CA TRP A 17 -6.20 4.60 4.90
C TRP A 17 -7.43 3.83 5.39
N ASP A 18 -8.36 4.49 6.09
CA ASP A 18 -9.62 3.91 6.52
C ASP A 18 -10.49 3.47 5.33
N ASP A 19 -10.62 4.30 4.29
CA ASP A 19 -11.36 3.94 3.08
C ASP A 19 -10.72 2.76 2.33
N ILE A 20 -9.39 2.68 2.34
CA ILE A 20 -8.65 1.55 1.75
C ILE A 20 -8.95 0.27 2.50
N ILE A 21 -8.92 0.31 3.83
CA ILE A 21 -9.21 -0.84 4.70
C ILE A 21 -10.64 -1.32 4.48
N VAL A 22 -11.62 -0.40 4.44
CA VAL A 22 -13.02 -0.73 4.14
C VAL A 22 -13.12 -1.42 2.78
N LYS A 23 -12.54 -0.86 1.72
CA LYS A 23 -12.57 -1.45 0.37
C LYS A 23 -11.89 -2.80 0.25
N LEU A 24 -10.88 -3.09 1.06
CA LEU A 24 -10.25 -4.41 1.11
C LEU A 24 -11.14 -5.43 1.84
N ARG A 25 -11.82 -5.00 2.91
CA ARG A 25 -12.76 -5.84 3.66
C ARG A 25 -14.03 -6.14 2.87
N GLU A 26 -14.56 -5.20 2.11
CA GLU A 26 -15.73 -5.42 1.23
C GLU A 26 -15.51 -6.50 0.18
N LYS A 27 -14.25 -6.77 -0.20
CA LYS A 27 -13.89 -7.84 -1.15
C LYS A 27 -13.79 -9.21 -0.47
N GLN A 28 -13.97 -9.27 0.85
CA GLN A 28 -13.97 -10.52 1.56
C GLN A 28 -15.22 -11.33 1.21
N GLY A 29 -15.03 -12.58 0.78
CA GLY A 29 -16.10 -13.48 0.36
C GLY A 29 -16.33 -13.58 -1.16
N LEU A 30 -15.62 -12.80 -1.98
CA LEU A 30 -15.71 -12.88 -3.44
C LEU A 30 -14.91 -14.05 -4.05
N GLU A 31 -14.03 -14.67 -3.26
CA GLU A 31 -13.02 -15.64 -3.72
C GLU A 31 -12.84 -16.77 -2.70
N GLY A 32 -12.12 -17.82 -3.09
CA GLY A 32 -11.84 -18.99 -2.26
C GLY A 32 -11.09 -18.69 -0.95
N ARG A 33 -11.20 -19.60 0.03
CA ARG A 33 -10.66 -19.44 1.40
C ARG A 33 -9.17 -19.05 1.45
N GLU A 34 -8.36 -19.63 0.59
CA GLU A 34 -6.92 -19.32 0.52
C GLU A 34 -6.71 -17.87 0.11
N PHE A 35 -7.32 -17.43 -0.98
CA PHE A 35 -7.29 -16.03 -1.40
C PHE A 35 -7.78 -15.08 -0.30
N GLN A 36 -8.83 -15.43 0.43
CA GLN A 36 -9.31 -14.64 1.57
C GLN A 36 -8.27 -14.51 2.69
N THR A 37 -7.50 -15.57 2.91
CA THR A 37 -6.37 -15.54 3.86
C THR A 37 -5.30 -14.56 3.40
N ALA A 38 -4.94 -14.57 2.11
CA ALA A 38 -4.01 -13.61 1.54
C ALA A 38 -4.53 -12.17 1.64
N LEU A 39 -5.80 -11.94 1.27
CA LEU A 39 -6.43 -10.61 1.30
C LEU A 39 -6.49 -10.04 2.73
N SER A 40 -6.70 -10.89 3.74
CA SER A 40 -6.57 -10.49 5.15
C SER A 40 -5.16 -9.99 5.47
N GLY A 41 -4.11 -10.66 4.97
CA GLY A 41 -2.72 -10.20 5.11
C GLY A 41 -2.48 -8.83 4.46
N VAL A 42 -3.07 -8.57 3.29
CA VAL A 42 -3.02 -7.26 2.63
C VAL A 42 -3.72 -6.18 3.46
N ALA A 43 -4.92 -6.48 3.99
CA ALA A 43 -5.66 -5.57 4.86
C ALA A 43 -4.93 -5.26 6.19
N GLN A 44 -4.18 -6.24 6.73
CA GLN A 44 -3.33 -6.02 7.90
C GLN A 44 -2.19 -5.03 7.60
N VAL A 45 -1.61 -5.06 6.39
CA VAL A 45 -0.62 -4.04 5.99
C VAL A 45 -1.25 -2.64 5.94
N ALA A 46 -2.44 -2.50 5.34
CA ALA A 46 -3.13 -1.20 5.33
C ALA A 46 -3.43 -0.69 6.75
N SER A 47 -3.86 -1.59 7.65
CA SER A 47 -4.15 -1.25 9.05
C SER A 47 -2.88 -0.81 9.80
N LEU A 48 -1.76 -1.53 9.60
CA LEU A 48 -0.45 -1.17 10.17
C LEU A 48 -0.02 0.24 9.75
N ILE A 49 -0.23 0.62 8.49
CA ILE A 49 0.11 1.97 8.01
C ILE A 49 -0.80 3.00 8.66
N ALA A 50 -2.12 2.76 8.70
CA ALA A 50 -3.11 3.67 9.26
C ALA A 50 -2.86 4.00 10.73
N GLU A 51 -2.54 2.97 11.52
CA GLU A 51 -2.35 3.05 12.97
C GLU A 51 -0.92 3.49 13.36
N GLY A 52 0.03 3.41 12.42
CA GLY A 52 1.44 3.66 12.65
C GLY A 52 1.91 5.06 12.27
N PRO A 53 3.20 5.37 12.51
CA PRO A 53 3.82 6.66 12.17
C PRO A 53 3.94 6.89 10.65
N LEU A 54 3.71 5.85 9.84
CA LEU A 54 3.78 5.92 8.38
C LEU A 54 2.52 6.53 7.75
N ASN A 55 1.44 6.73 8.52
CA ASN A 55 0.14 7.17 8.00
C ASN A 55 0.17 8.49 7.23
N SER A 56 1.06 9.39 7.62
CA SER A 56 1.17 10.77 7.13
C SER A 56 2.26 10.95 6.08
N VAL A 57 3.08 9.92 5.86
CA VAL A 57 4.23 9.94 4.93
C VAL A 57 4.11 8.92 3.80
N LEU A 58 3.15 8.01 3.89
CA LEU A 58 2.81 7.07 2.82
C LEU A 58 1.42 7.36 2.29
N PHE A 59 1.27 7.15 0.99
CA PHE A 59 0.05 7.39 0.26
C PHE A 59 -0.39 6.10 -0.43
N GLY A 60 -1.69 5.79 -0.33
CA GLY A 60 -2.23 4.50 -0.78
C GLY A 60 -3.35 4.62 -1.78
N TRP A 61 -3.51 3.56 -2.58
CA TRP A 61 -4.73 3.30 -3.34
C TRP A 61 -4.94 1.79 -3.51
N THR A 62 -6.12 1.43 -4.01
CA THR A 62 -6.47 0.04 -4.32
C THR A 62 -6.64 -0.16 -5.81
N SER A 63 -6.14 -1.26 -6.36
CA SER A 63 -6.40 -1.69 -7.74
C SER A 63 -6.85 -3.15 -7.74
N MET A 64 -8.09 -3.43 -8.17
CA MET A 64 -8.70 -4.76 -7.98
C MET A 64 -8.57 -5.22 -6.52
N HIS A 65 -7.77 -6.24 -6.20
CA HIS A 65 -7.53 -6.71 -4.83
C HIS A 65 -6.19 -6.22 -4.24
N ASP A 66 -5.43 -5.48 -5.03
CA ASP A 66 -4.10 -5.01 -4.64
C ASP A 66 -4.19 -3.77 -3.75
N LEU A 67 -3.28 -3.70 -2.80
CA LEU A 67 -2.89 -2.47 -2.13
C LEU A 67 -1.64 -1.90 -2.82
N CYS A 68 -1.74 -0.67 -3.29
CA CYS A 68 -0.60 0.07 -3.84
C CYS A 68 -0.19 1.18 -2.86
N VAL A 69 1.11 1.32 -2.62
CA VAL A 69 1.69 2.28 -1.67
C VAL A 69 2.82 3.06 -2.33
N GLN A 70 2.83 4.38 -2.17
CA GLN A 70 3.89 5.28 -2.64
C GLN A 70 4.35 6.22 -1.52
N GLN A 71 5.58 6.69 -1.61
CA GLN A 71 6.15 7.65 -0.65
C GLN A 71 5.79 9.10 -0.98
N THR A 72 5.55 9.41 -2.25
CA THR A 72 5.20 10.76 -2.71
C THR A 72 3.74 10.81 -3.10
N ASP A 73 3.02 11.83 -2.66
CA ASP A 73 1.61 12.03 -3.04
C ASP A 73 1.48 12.47 -4.49
N THR A 74 1.51 11.49 -5.40
CA THR A 74 1.41 11.69 -6.84
C THR A 74 0.27 10.89 -7.43
N THR A 75 -0.04 11.15 -8.70
CA THR A 75 -1.06 10.38 -9.43
C THR A 75 -0.70 8.88 -9.41
N PRO A 76 -1.68 7.98 -9.17
CA PRO A 76 -1.46 6.54 -9.26
C PRO A 76 -0.68 6.15 -10.51
N TYR A 77 0.31 5.28 -10.35
CA TYR A 77 1.19 4.78 -11.42
C TYR A 77 2.14 5.80 -12.07
N SER A 78 2.17 7.05 -11.62
CA SER A 78 3.05 8.09 -12.18
C SER A 78 4.49 8.07 -11.66
N GLY A 79 4.75 7.33 -10.58
CA GLY A 79 6.07 7.16 -9.98
C GLY A 79 6.27 5.75 -9.40
N PRO A 80 7.39 5.50 -8.71
CA PRO A 80 7.63 4.21 -8.06
C PRO A 80 6.60 3.91 -6.98
N TYR A 81 6.12 2.67 -6.95
CA TYR A 81 5.17 2.22 -5.93
C TYR A 81 5.40 0.76 -5.56
N LEU A 82 5.05 0.41 -4.33
CA LEU A 82 4.94 -0.96 -3.88
C LEU A 82 3.52 -1.46 -4.17
N ARG A 83 3.40 -2.54 -4.93
CA ARG A 83 2.15 -3.29 -5.11
C ARG A 83 2.15 -4.51 -4.20
N ILE A 84 1.08 -4.69 -3.45
CA ILE A 84 0.89 -5.78 -2.51
C ILE A 84 -0.37 -6.53 -2.93
N SER A 85 -0.17 -7.74 -3.46
CA SER A 85 -1.20 -8.51 -4.15
C SER A 85 -1.51 -9.80 -3.38
N PRO A 86 -2.78 -10.10 -3.10
CA PRO A 86 -3.16 -11.41 -2.59
C PRO A 86 -3.07 -12.46 -3.72
N LEU A 87 -2.46 -13.61 -3.44
CA LEU A 87 -2.35 -14.71 -4.40
C LEU A 87 -3.40 -15.79 -4.11
N PRO A 88 -3.86 -16.53 -5.15
CA PRO A 88 -4.78 -17.66 -4.97
C PRO A 88 -4.28 -18.72 -3.99
N SER A 89 -2.96 -18.87 -3.83
CA SER A 89 -2.31 -19.81 -2.91
C SER A 89 -2.39 -19.42 -1.43
N GLY A 90 -3.03 -18.30 -1.09
CA GLY A 90 -3.07 -17.77 0.28
C GLY A 90 -1.80 -17.05 0.73
N SER A 91 -0.85 -16.86 -0.17
CA SER A 91 0.33 -16.01 0.02
C SER A 91 0.09 -14.58 -0.46
N VAL A 92 0.96 -13.66 -0.06
CA VAL A 92 0.94 -12.25 -0.48
C VAL A 92 2.20 -11.96 -1.29
N GLU A 93 2.04 -11.47 -2.52
CA GLU A 93 3.13 -10.94 -3.34
C GLU A 93 3.37 -9.47 -2.99
N PHE A 94 4.64 -9.12 -2.80
CA PHE A 94 5.15 -7.76 -2.73
C PHE A 94 5.97 -7.52 -3.98
N ARG A 95 5.63 -6.49 -4.74
CA ARG A 95 6.32 -6.12 -5.98
C ARG A 95 6.57 -4.62 -6.01
N TYR A 96 7.84 -4.24 -6.05
CA TYR A 96 8.22 -2.84 -6.20
C TYR A 96 8.33 -2.48 -7.68
N VAL A 97 7.46 -1.57 -8.13
CA VAL A 97 7.35 -1.14 -9.51
C VAL A 97 8.04 0.22 -9.65
N ASP A 98 9.33 0.17 -9.93
CA ASP A 98 10.21 1.33 -10.17
C ASP A 98 10.66 1.44 -11.65
N THR A 99 10.43 0.38 -12.42
CA THR A 99 10.72 0.30 -13.86
C THR A 99 9.60 -0.43 -14.59
N GLY A 100 9.38 -0.10 -15.86
CA GLY A 100 8.45 -0.82 -16.73
C GLY A 100 8.90 -2.25 -17.09
N ILE A 101 10.12 -2.66 -16.73
CA ILE A 101 10.66 -3.99 -17.04
C ILE A 101 10.38 -4.95 -15.89
N ALA A 102 9.29 -5.72 -16.00
CA ALA A 102 8.81 -6.61 -14.92
C ALA A 102 9.88 -7.53 -14.31
N LYS A 103 10.80 -8.09 -15.11
CA LYS A 103 11.87 -8.99 -14.63
C LYS A 103 12.95 -8.30 -13.78
N ARG A 104 12.99 -6.96 -13.77
CA ARG A 104 13.94 -6.17 -12.98
C ARG A 104 13.30 -5.64 -11.69
N GLN A 105 11.99 -5.79 -11.53
CA GLN A 105 11.27 -5.35 -10.36
C GLN A 105 11.58 -6.25 -9.18
N TRP A 106 11.89 -5.65 -8.04
CA TRP A 106 12.03 -6.40 -6.80
C TRP A 106 10.70 -7.08 -6.47
N THR A 107 10.74 -8.39 -6.19
CA THR A 107 9.56 -9.18 -5.85
C THR A 107 9.86 -10.11 -4.68
N ARG A 108 8.91 -10.25 -3.75
CA ARG A 108 8.91 -11.24 -2.66
C ARG A 108 7.53 -11.81 -2.47
N VAL A 109 7.45 -13.08 -2.09
CA VAL A 109 6.21 -13.75 -1.73
C VAL A 109 6.35 -14.24 -0.29
N GLU A 110 5.36 -13.95 0.54
CA GLU A 110 5.32 -14.33 1.95
C GLU A 110 3.94 -14.89 2.32
N SER A 111 3.86 -15.65 3.40
CA SER A 111 2.56 -16.04 3.95
C SER A 111 1.80 -14.82 4.47
N ALA A 112 0.46 -14.89 4.46
CA ALA A 112 -0.39 -13.78 4.92
C ALA A 112 -0.02 -13.26 6.31
N GLY A 113 0.28 -14.14 7.27
CA GLY A 113 0.67 -13.78 8.63
C GLY A 113 2.02 -13.07 8.75
N ARG A 114 2.85 -13.06 7.69
CA ARG A 114 4.14 -12.34 7.65
C ARG A 114 4.08 -11.07 6.81
N ALA A 115 2.94 -10.75 6.19
CA ALA A 115 2.81 -9.61 5.30
C ALA A 115 3.19 -8.28 5.97
N ALA A 116 2.69 -8.01 7.17
CA ALA A 116 3.03 -6.81 7.95
C ALA A 116 4.55 -6.69 8.20
N ARG A 117 5.19 -7.77 8.69
CA ARG A 117 6.64 -7.80 8.91
C ARG A 117 7.42 -7.57 7.61
N ARG A 118 6.97 -8.15 6.49
CA ARG A 118 7.63 -7.99 5.20
C ARG A 118 7.54 -6.55 4.70
N PHE A 119 6.39 -5.91 4.89
CA PHE A 119 6.18 -4.51 4.58
C PHE A 119 7.13 -3.61 5.40
N THR A 120 7.20 -3.77 6.72
CA THR A 120 8.12 -3.00 7.57
C THR A 120 9.56 -3.12 7.09
N ALA A 121 10.03 -4.35 6.85
CA ALA A 121 11.39 -4.57 6.39
C ALA A 121 11.64 -4.06 4.95
N PHE A 122 10.61 -3.86 4.13
CA PHE A 122 10.73 -3.16 2.84
C PHE A 122 10.88 -1.65 3.04
N VAL A 123 10.06 -1.05 3.90
CA VAL A 123 10.13 0.38 4.24
C VAL A 123 11.50 0.73 4.81
N GLU A 124 12.04 -0.08 5.72
CA GLU A 124 13.39 0.07 6.27
C GLU A 124 14.47 -0.06 5.18
N GLN A 125 14.35 -1.04 4.29
CA GLN A 125 15.33 -1.27 3.21
C GLN A 125 15.42 -0.08 2.24
N LEU A 126 14.28 0.55 1.92
CA LEU A 126 14.22 1.72 1.04
C LEU A 126 14.30 3.06 1.76
N ARG A 127 14.36 3.07 3.10
CA ARG A 127 14.29 4.28 3.93
C ARG A 127 13.07 5.15 3.57
N TRP A 128 11.92 4.50 3.47
CA TRP A 128 10.63 5.16 3.27
C TRP A 128 10.03 5.71 4.57
N ASP A 129 10.76 5.57 5.68
CA ASP A 129 10.43 6.15 6.97
C ASP A 129 10.93 7.61 7.08
N VAL A 130 10.42 8.31 8.09
CA VAL A 130 10.76 9.72 8.37
C VAL A 130 12.17 9.88 8.97
N SER A 131 12.99 8.83 8.95
CA SER A 131 14.36 8.83 9.47
C SER A 131 15.32 9.53 8.50
N GLY A 132 15.03 10.79 8.27
CA GLY A 132 15.83 11.80 7.59
C GLY A 132 15.64 13.14 8.30
N LEU A 133 15.94 13.17 9.61
CA LEU A 133 16.37 14.37 10.33
C LEU A 133 17.91 14.40 10.34
#